data_AF-A0A7Y5NNG4-F1
#
_entry.id   AF-A0A7Y5NNG4-F1
#
_cell.length_a   1.000
_cell.length_b   1.000
_cell.length_c   1.000
_cell.angle_alpha   90.00
_cell.angle_beta   90.00
_cell.angle_gamma   90.00
#
_symmetry.space_group_name_H-M   'P 1'
#
loop_
_entity.id
_entity.type
_entity.pdbx_description
1 polymer ?
#
loop_
_entity_poly.entity_id
_entity_poly.type
_entity_poly.pdbx_seq_one_letter_code
_entity_poly.pdbx_strand_id
1 'polypeptide(L)'
;MKRQYASLLMVIVLLFFPGVAAAEDDDEPPPAETAAPAAPDADAAPSAPKEELPAEPTKGPTPEAGVNAEDEELAPSALDGIEGLDSEAAKALTEVTPAELGNLEVDRPMSPAALDDLEEQAEALRGLHPDDLDKLAKLYLPVIRQQLQKLREKKYEETAAKIRQKSSEQLGTVATALLLLSSSGLFLLLLPLVQRKKYPGQLGKLFGYSALAAASLVLSFILLTGVLVTMRSVQADLAEQTNPQLVLQDATFDALDANLEDLAAYPGAIMVPIQQVGSGEKEDLGAAVLENVPQFMEDFAVFQSIASSLQGAKALMGYVPALMVVLAVALFFLSIKDLVKDVVHAPERAMRGEISGAEVFAMVLRRVRNEILVTLGTLGALFLITLVTAVTMGIVAYPAMSIFVGQLTATMEYVFVQPGASKAYVYIALAGVLLFVVLAVGLMVASGTLFLGKLQAILRARLNNNVPMKTFAPFFRWRILALGWCLALPVVVLVAMSALTGRLTDAATSGQSYNWELGLLPAPLGLLLGFIVLFAAGYGLKAFTSIARFKVPTQPIGDTAVAQAAAALPTVR
;
A
#
# COMPACT_ATOMS: atom_id res chain seq x y z
N MET A 1 -9.72 1.21 -14.87
CA MET A 1 -8.82 0.14 -14.37
C MET A 1 -8.09 -0.68 -15.45
N LYS A 2 -8.72 -1.42 -16.38
CA LYS A 2 -8.02 -2.30 -17.35
C LYS A 2 -6.89 -1.63 -18.17
N ARG A 3 -7.05 -0.36 -18.59
CA ARG A 3 -6.01 0.39 -19.33
C ARG A 3 -4.83 0.84 -18.46
N GLN A 4 -5.08 1.23 -17.20
CA GLN A 4 -4.01 1.58 -16.26
C GLN A 4 -3.16 0.36 -15.90
N TYR A 5 -3.78 -0.81 -15.71
CA TYR A 5 -3.05 -2.06 -15.50
C TYR A 5 -2.22 -2.47 -16.74
N ALA A 6 -2.70 -2.23 -17.96
CA ALA A 6 -1.94 -2.54 -19.17
C ALA A 6 -0.68 -1.67 -19.33
N SER A 7 -0.78 -0.35 -19.14
CA SER A 7 0.38 0.56 -19.20
C SER A 7 1.38 0.29 -18.06
N LEU A 8 0.88 -0.03 -16.86
CA LEU A 8 1.72 -0.33 -15.70
C LEU A 8 2.38 -1.70 -15.79
N LEU A 9 1.69 -2.71 -16.32
CA LEU A 9 2.24 -4.03 -16.62
C LEU A 9 3.30 -3.94 -17.73
N MET A 10 3.11 -3.08 -18.73
CA MET A 10 4.12 -2.80 -19.76
C MET A 10 5.37 -2.14 -19.16
N VAL A 11 5.22 -1.19 -18.23
CA VAL A 11 6.35 -0.59 -17.49
C VAL A 11 7.06 -1.63 -16.61
N ILE A 12 6.33 -2.51 -15.94
CA ILE A 12 6.90 -3.62 -15.16
C ILE A 12 7.65 -4.60 -16.07
N VAL A 13 7.08 -5.00 -17.21
CA VAL A 13 7.75 -5.89 -18.17
C VAL A 13 9.03 -5.24 -18.71
N LEU A 14 9.02 -3.95 -19.02
CA LEU A 14 10.20 -3.22 -19.48
C LEU A 14 11.27 -3.05 -18.40
N LEU A 15 10.88 -2.90 -17.13
CA LEU A 15 11.82 -2.78 -16.00
C LEU A 15 12.46 -4.12 -15.59
N PHE A 16 11.76 -5.24 -15.77
CA PHE A 16 12.24 -6.57 -15.35
C PHE A 16 12.80 -7.43 -16.50
N PHE A 17 12.52 -7.09 -17.76
CA PHE A 17 13.01 -7.81 -18.96
C PHE A 17 13.54 -6.86 -20.04
N PRO A 18 14.66 -6.14 -19.79
CA PRO A 18 15.21 -5.16 -20.74
C PRO A 18 15.74 -5.76 -22.06
N GLY A 19 15.70 -7.09 -22.23
CA GLY A 19 16.24 -7.79 -23.41
C GLY A 19 15.23 -8.23 -24.47
N VAL A 20 13.94 -7.87 -24.34
CA VAL A 20 12.90 -8.31 -25.30
C VAL A 20 12.71 -7.33 -26.47
N ALA A 21 13.33 -6.14 -26.43
CA ALA A 21 13.13 -5.07 -27.42
C ALA A 21 14.39 -4.70 -28.24
N ALA A 22 15.25 -5.67 -28.58
CA ALA A 22 16.41 -5.40 -29.43
C ALA A 22 16.62 -6.53 -30.45
N ALA A 23 15.90 -6.41 -31.58
CA ALA A 23 16.24 -7.06 -32.84
C ALA A 23 15.60 -6.23 -33.96
N GLU A 24 16.22 -5.10 -34.31
CA GLU A 24 16.03 -4.46 -35.62
C GLU A 24 17.40 -4.00 -36.12
N ASP A 25 17.56 -4.15 -37.42
CA ASP A 25 18.77 -4.40 -38.18
C ASP A 25 19.78 -3.23 -38.24
N ASP A 26 21.06 -3.63 -38.28
CA ASP A 26 22.20 -2.81 -38.67
C ASP A 26 22.17 -2.54 -40.19
N ASP A 27 22.08 -1.28 -40.60
CA ASP A 27 22.58 -0.82 -41.90
C ASP A 27 23.29 0.55 -41.72
N GLU A 28 24.61 0.51 -41.74
CA GLU A 28 25.48 1.66 -42.04
C GLU A 28 25.54 1.85 -43.56
N PRO A 29 25.62 3.08 -44.12
CA PRO A 29 26.95 3.71 -44.30
C PRO A 29 26.89 5.27 -44.43
N PRO A 30 27.94 5.97 -44.95
CA PRO A 30 29.30 6.18 -44.43
C PRO A 30 29.62 7.69 -44.20
N PRO A 31 30.84 8.07 -43.75
CA PRO A 31 31.15 9.42 -43.26
C PRO A 31 31.97 10.29 -44.23
N ALA A 32 31.86 11.62 -44.09
CA ALA A 32 32.81 12.69 -44.48
C ALA A 32 32.06 14.05 -44.47
N GLU A 33 32.59 15.24 -44.20
CA GLU A 33 33.87 15.77 -43.72
C GLU A 33 33.66 17.31 -43.59
N THR A 34 34.24 17.94 -42.56
CA THR A 34 34.71 19.35 -42.46
C THR A 34 33.81 20.60 -42.57
N ALA A 35 34.12 21.52 -41.63
CA ALA A 35 34.28 22.98 -41.75
C ALA A 35 33.09 23.92 -41.41
N ALA A 36 33.32 24.74 -40.37
CA ALA A 36 32.77 26.09 -40.19
C ALA A 36 33.75 27.12 -40.81
N PRO A 37 33.53 28.46 -40.82
CA PRO A 37 32.39 29.26 -40.33
C PRO A 37 31.95 30.42 -41.28
N ALA A 38 30.89 31.17 -40.90
CA ALA A 38 30.65 32.62 -41.05
C ALA A 38 29.19 32.99 -41.46
N ALA A 39 28.63 33.96 -40.74
CA ALA A 39 27.36 34.67 -40.99
C ALA A 39 27.53 35.77 -42.08
N PRO A 40 26.52 36.58 -42.49
CA PRO A 40 25.12 36.71 -42.06
C PRO A 40 24.09 36.87 -43.21
N ASP A 41 22.87 37.30 -42.84
CA ASP A 41 21.80 37.91 -43.64
C ASP A 41 20.64 37.05 -44.18
N ALA A 42 19.49 37.34 -43.56
CA ALA A 42 18.21 37.77 -44.14
C ALA A 42 17.44 36.86 -45.13
N ASP A 43 16.14 36.85 -44.83
CA ASP A 43 14.98 36.53 -45.67
C ASP A 43 14.48 35.08 -45.78
N ALA A 44 13.27 34.95 -45.22
CA ALA A 44 12.10 34.27 -45.78
C ALA A 44 12.18 32.75 -45.99
N ALA A 45 11.62 32.00 -45.04
CA ALA A 45 11.02 30.69 -45.27
C ALA A 45 10.02 30.37 -44.13
N PRO A 46 9.21 29.30 -44.22
CA PRO A 46 7.76 29.36 -44.18
C PRO A 46 7.21 28.91 -42.83
N SER A 47 5.92 29.20 -42.62
CA SER A 47 5.07 28.69 -41.55
C SER A 47 5.36 27.22 -41.22
N ALA A 48 5.82 26.97 -39.99
CA ALA A 48 5.91 25.64 -39.42
C ALA A 48 4.50 25.00 -39.33
N PRO A 49 4.39 23.66 -39.46
CA PRO A 49 3.14 22.97 -39.16
C PRO A 49 2.80 23.21 -37.68
N LYS A 50 1.54 23.56 -37.40
CA LYS A 50 0.99 23.48 -36.05
C LYS A 50 1.23 22.07 -35.53
N GLU A 51 2.05 21.95 -34.50
CA GLU A 51 2.12 20.78 -33.64
C GLU A 51 0.73 20.64 -32.99
N GLU A 52 -0.09 19.73 -33.50
CA GLU A 52 -1.30 19.27 -32.83
C GLU A 52 -0.86 18.62 -31.51
N LEU A 53 -1.07 19.35 -30.42
CA LEU A 53 -1.13 18.79 -29.09
C LEU A 53 -2.06 17.57 -29.12
N PRO A 54 -1.66 16.41 -28.57
CA PRO A 54 -2.53 15.25 -28.51
C PRO A 54 -3.79 15.63 -27.75
N ALA A 55 -4.93 15.30 -28.36
CA ALA A 55 -6.27 15.57 -27.87
C ALA A 55 -6.42 15.29 -26.37
N GLU A 56 -7.19 16.15 -25.71
CA GLU A 56 -7.63 15.98 -24.34
C GLU A 56 -8.08 14.53 -24.08
N PRO A 57 -7.75 13.96 -22.91
CA PRO A 57 -8.14 12.60 -22.58
C PRO A 57 -9.66 12.50 -22.58
N THR A 58 -10.16 11.64 -23.45
CA THR A 58 -11.56 11.22 -23.47
C THR A 58 -11.93 10.72 -22.07
N LYS A 59 -12.92 11.40 -21.47
CA LYS A 59 -13.62 10.95 -20.28
C LYS A 59 -13.96 9.46 -20.44
N GLY A 60 -13.84 8.70 -19.35
CA GLY A 60 -14.34 7.33 -19.27
C GLY A 60 -15.80 7.25 -19.75
N PRO A 61 -16.32 6.03 -20.02
CA PRO A 61 -17.66 5.87 -20.57
C PRO A 61 -18.62 6.75 -19.79
N THR A 62 -19.18 7.73 -20.50
CA THR A 62 -20.28 8.56 -20.00
C THR A 62 -21.33 7.59 -19.48
N PRO A 63 -21.79 7.70 -18.22
CA PRO A 63 -22.91 6.89 -17.76
C PRO A 63 -24.02 7.04 -18.80
N GLU A 64 -24.55 5.92 -19.27
CA GLU A 64 -25.68 5.90 -20.18
C GLU A 64 -26.76 6.83 -19.60
N ALA A 65 -27.36 7.63 -20.49
CA ALA A 65 -28.32 8.67 -20.16
C ALA A 65 -29.28 8.19 -19.06
N GLY A 66 -29.26 8.89 -17.93
CA GLY A 66 -29.98 8.52 -16.73
C GLY A 66 -31.44 8.20 -17.04
N VAL A 67 -31.88 7.04 -16.58
CA VAL A 67 -33.24 6.92 -16.08
C VAL A 67 -33.36 8.02 -15.02
N ASN A 68 -34.12 9.07 -15.30
CA ASN A 68 -34.48 10.06 -14.29
C ASN A 68 -35.36 9.34 -13.25
N ALA A 69 -34.72 8.72 -12.26
CA ALA A 69 -35.37 8.08 -11.13
C ALA A 69 -36.20 9.07 -10.28
N GLU A 70 -36.11 10.37 -10.58
CA GLU A 70 -36.85 11.43 -9.89
C GLU A 70 -38.35 11.46 -10.24
N ASP A 71 -38.80 10.83 -11.33
CA ASP A 71 -40.21 10.93 -11.79
C ASP A 71 -40.99 9.60 -11.80
N GLU A 72 -40.36 8.46 -11.50
CA GLU A 72 -41.04 7.15 -11.47
C GLU A 72 -41.37 6.77 -10.03
N GLU A 73 -42.44 7.38 -9.50
CA GLU A 73 -43.06 6.96 -8.25
C GLU A 73 -43.41 5.48 -8.39
N LEU A 74 -42.88 4.63 -7.50
CA LEU A 74 -43.04 3.19 -7.59
C LEU A 74 -44.51 2.85 -7.40
N ALA A 75 -45.23 2.72 -8.51
CA ALA A 75 -46.65 2.41 -8.48
C ALA A 75 -46.84 1.09 -7.73
N PRO A 76 -47.83 0.95 -6.83
CA PRO A 76 -48.11 -0.30 -6.12
C PRO A 76 -48.20 -1.52 -7.05
N SER A 77 -48.58 -1.29 -8.31
CA SER A 77 -48.60 -2.29 -9.38
C SER A 77 -47.25 -2.87 -9.78
N ALA A 78 -46.13 -2.27 -9.38
CA ALA A 78 -44.79 -2.84 -9.58
C ALA A 78 -44.51 -4.02 -8.62
N LEU A 79 -45.29 -4.12 -7.53
CA LEU A 79 -45.28 -5.26 -6.61
C LEU A 79 -46.36 -6.30 -6.97
N ASP A 80 -47.21 -6.01 -7.98
CA ASP A 80 -48.20 -6.97 -8.45
C ASP A 80 -47.49 -8.17 -9.10
N GLY A 81 -47.70 -9.35 -8.53
CA GLY A 81 -47.11 -10.60 -9.01
C GLY A 81 -45.91 -11.10 -8.20
N ILE A 82 -45.71 -10.59 -6.99
CA ILE A 82 -44.84 -11.19 -5.97
C ILE A 82 -45.67 -12.18 -5.14
N GLU A 83 -45.43 -13.49 -5.28
CA GLU A 83 -46.24 -14.53 -4.63
C GLU A 83 -45.78 -14.75 -3.17
N GLY A 84 -46.72 -14.70 -2.23
CA GLY A 84 -46.42 -14.89 -0.79
C GLY A 84 -46.21 -13.60 -0.01
N LEU A 85 -46.32 -12.45 -0.67
CA LEU A 85 -46.28 -11.14 -0.04
C LEU A 85 -47.69 -10.76 0.41
N ASP A 86 -47.94 -10.75 1.73
CA ASP A 86 -49.24 -10.33 2.26
C ASP A 86 -49.40 -8.79 2.20
N SER A 87 -50.61 -8.30 2.48
CA SER A 87 -50.91 -6.86 2.39
C SER A 87 -50.10 -6.00 3.37
N GLU A 88 -49.60 -6.59 4.45
CA GLU A 88 -48.83 -5.89 5.49
C GLU A 88 -47.35 -5.80 5.07
N ALA A 89 -46.78 -6.90 4.57
CA ALA A 89 -45.49 -6.96 3.91
C ALA A 89 -45.39 -6.01 2.70
N ALA A 90 -46.46 -5.94 1.89
CA ALA A 90 -46.51 -5.05 0.72
C ALA A 90 -46.53 -3.58 1.15
N LYS A 91 -47.18 -3.28 2.27
CA LYS A 91 -47.22 -1.94 2.85
C LYS A 91 -45.85 -1.55 3.39
N ALA A 92 -45.16 -2.43 4.13
CA ALA A 92 -43.80 -2.19 4.59
C ALA A 92 -42.83 -1.92 3.42
N LEU A 93 -42.92 -2.68 2.32
CA LEU A 93 -42.07 -2.48 1.13
C LEU A 93 -42.39 -1.21 0.32
N THR A 94 -43.57 -0.60 0.51
CA THR A 94 -43.97 0.65 -0.18
C THR A 94 -43.75 1.91 0.67
N GLU A 95 -43.56 1.77 1.98
CA GLU A 95 -43.35 2.90 2.90
C GLU A 95 -41.98 3.56 2.77
N VAL A 96 -40.97 2.82 2.34
CA VAL A 96 -39.65 3.36 1.99
C VAL A 96 -39.40 3.12 0.51
N THR A 97 -39.73 4.11 -0.31
CA THR A 97 -39.56 3.98 -1.76
C THR A 97 -38.08 4.13 -2.17
N PRO A 98 -37.64 3.45 -3.25
CA PRO A 98 -36.35 3.72 -3.89
C PRO A 98 -36.11 5.20 -4.21
N ALA A 99 -37.15 5.98 -4.55
CA ALA A 99 -37.03 7.41 -4.77
C ALA A 99 -36.66 8.17 -3.48
N GLU A 100 -37.32 7.86 -2.36
CA GLU A 100 -36.98 8.44 -1.06
C GLU A 100 -35.55 8.05 -0.63
N LEU A 101 -35.16 6.78 -0.83
CA LEU A 101 -33.80 6.31 -0.58
C LEU A 101 -32.75 6.96 -1.48
N GLY A 102 -33.08 7.23 -2.75
CA GLY A 102 -32.19 7.91 -3.70
C GLY A 102 -31.97 9.38 -3.38
N ASN A 103 -32.96 10.01 -2.75
CA ASN A 103 -32.93 11.40 -2.30
C ASN A 103 -32.32 11.58 -0.91
N LEU A 104 -32.08 10.48 -0.16
CA LEU A 104 -31.33 10.57 1.09
C LEU A 104 -29.93 11.11 0.81
N GLU A 105 -29.62 12.23 1.46
CA GLU A 105 -28.24 12.69 1.59
C GLU A 105 -27.45 11.64 2.36
N VAL A 106 -26.42 11.07 1.75
CA VAL A 106 -25.49 10.10 2.35
C VAL A 106 -24.98 10.57 3.73
N ASP A 107 -24.93 11.88 3.93
CA ASP A 107 -24.33 12.54 5.08
C ASP A 107 -25.30 12.69 6.26
N ARG A 108 -26.57 12.38 6.06
CA ARG A 108 -27.61 12.58 7.05
C ARG A 108 -27.96 11.24 7.69
N PRO A 109 -27.99 11.13 9.03
CA PRO A 109 -28.46 9.91 9.66
C PRO A 109 -29.91 9.64 9.26
N MET A 110 -30.25 8.37 9.05
CA MET A 110 -31.64 7.97 8.84
C MET A 110 -32.47 8.37 10.06
N SER A 111 -33.72 8.73 9.81
CA SER A 111 -34.68 8.94 10.91
C SER A 111 -34.98 7.60 11.60
N PRO A 112 -35.31 7.60 12.91
CA PRO A 112 -35.72 6.37 13.60
C PRO A 112 -36.87 5.65 12.89
N ALA A 113 -37.86 6.39 12.37
CA ALA A 113 -38.96 5.81 11.59
C ALA A 113 -38.45 5.04 10.36
N ALA A 114 -37.57 5.64 9.56
CA ALA A 114 -36.99 4.95 8.39
C ALA A 114 -36.12 3.72 8.77
N LEU A 115 -35.56 3.67 9.97
CA LEU A 115 -34.86 2.49 10.47
C LEU A 115 -35.84 1.38 10.87
N ASP A 116 -36.90 1.76 11.60
CA ASP A 116 -37.99 0.85 11.97
C ASP A 116 -38.65 0.27 10.70
N ASP A 117 -38.93 1.10 9.70
CA ASP A 117 -39.52 0.68 8.41
C ASP A 117 -38.61 -0.31 7.66
N LEU A 118 -37.28 -0.12 7.69
CA LEU A 118 -36.32 -1.04 7.06
C LEU A 118 -36.19 -2.37 7.82
N GLU A 119 -36.38 -2.35 9.15
CA GLU A 119 -36.43 -3.56 9.98
C GLU A 119 -37.71 -4.36 9.69
N GLU A 120 -38.86 -3.67 9.58
CA GLU A 120 -40.14 -4.28 9.17
C GLU A 120 -40.07 -4.86 7.74
N GLN A 121 -39.46 -4.13 6.80
CA GLN A 121 -39.21 -4.65 5.44
C GLN A 121 -38.40 -5.94 5.47
N ALA A 122 -37.37 -6.00 6.31
CA ALA A 122 -36.54 -7.19 6.42
C ALA A 122 -37.29 -8.41 6.97
N GLU A 123 -38.17 -8.20 7.94
CA GLU A 123 -39.03 -9.26 8.44
C GLU A 123 -40.02 -9.72 7.35
N ALA A 124 -40.58 -8.78 6.58
CA ALA A 124 -41.46 -9.06 5.44
C ALA A 124 -40.77 -9.83 4.30
N LEU A 125 -39.45 -9.71 4.15
CA LEU A 125 -38.68 -10.48 3.16
C LEU A 125 -38.44 -11.95 3.58
N ARG A 126 -38.64 -12.29 4.86
CA ARG A 126 -38.40 -13.65 5.36
C ARG A 126 -39.41 -14.63 4.77
N GLY A 127 -38.92 -15.61 4.04
CA GLY A 127 -39.74 -16.69 3.47
C GLY A 127 -40.28 -16.41 2.07
N LEU A 128 -39.91 -15.28 1.45
CA LEU A 128 -40.21 -15.03 0.03
C LEU A 128 -39.51 -16.02 -0.90
N HIS A 129 -40.12 -16.25 -2.05
CA HIS A 129 -39.52 -17.07 -3.10
C HIS A 129 -38.30 -16.36 -3.73
N PRO A 130 -37.25 -17.07 -4.17
CA PRO A 130 -36.07 -16.45 -4.79
C PRO A 130 -36.37 -15.53 -5.99
N ASP A 131 -37.34 -15.89 -6.85
CA ASP A 131 -37.74 -15.08 -8.01
C ASP A 131 -38.32 -13.71 -7.62
N ASP A 132 -38.90 -13.64 -6.43
CA ASP A 132 -39.55 -12.45 -5.89
C ASP A 132 -38.54 -11.52 -5.22
N LEU A 133 -37.54 -12.10 -4.55
CA LEU A 133 -36.35 -11.38 -4.10
C LEU A 133 -35.57 -10.77 -5.27
N ASP A 134 -35.47 -11.47 -6.41
CA ASP A 134 -34.82 -10.96 -7.62
C ASP A 134 -35.57 -9.75 -8.24
N LYS A 135 -36.90 -9.76 -8.25
CA LYS A 135 -37.70 -8.61 -8.68
C LYS A 135 -37.45 -7.39 -7.78
N LEU A 136 -37.47 -7.59 -6.46
CA LEU A 136 -37.19 -6.53 -5.49
C LEU A 136 -35.75 -6.01 -5.65
N ALA A 137 -34.78 -6.90 -5.78
CA ALA A 137 -33.39 -6.54 -6.01
C ALA A 137 -33.26 -5.60 -7.23
N LYS A 138 -33.91 -5.91 -8.35
CA LYS A 138 -33.89 -5.07 -9.57
C LYS A 138 -34.44 -3.67 -9.35
N LEU A 139 -35.44 -3.50 -8.47
CA LEU A 139 -36.01 -2.19 -8.13
C LEU A 139 -35.03 -1.33 -7.31
N TYR A 140 -34.38 -1.92 -6.30
CA TYR A 140 -33.48 -1.19 -5.40
C TYR A 140 -32.05 -1.05 -5.94
N LEU A 141 -31.61 -1.93 -6.84
CA LEU A 141 -30.24 -1.99 -7.34
C LEU A 141 -29.71 -0.65 -7.89
N PRO A 142 -30.44 0.12 -8.75
CA PRO A 142 -29.94 1.39 -9.27
C PRO A 142 -29.69 2.41 -8.16
N VAL A 143 -30.60 2.47 -7.17
CA VAL A 143 -30.54 3.41 -6.06
C VAL A 143 -29.38 3.06 -5.12
N ILE A 144 -29.25 1.79 -4.74
CA ILE A 144 -28.14 1.33 -3.89
C ILE A 144 -26.80 1.60 -4.58
N ARG A 145 -26.70 1.31 -5.88
CA ARG A 145 -25.48 1.58 -6.67
C ARG A 145 -25.13 3.05 -6.70
N GLN A 146 -26.10 3.93 -6.92
CA GLN A 146 -25.88 5.39 -6.90
C GLN A 146 -25.40 5.86 -5.53
N GLN A 147 -26.04 5.40 -4.44
CA GLN A 147 -25.66 5.78 -3.08
C GLN A 147 -24.28 5.23 -2.70
N LEU A 148 -23.97 4.00 -3.11
CA LEU A 148 -22.66 3.38 -2.93
C LEU A 148 -21.55 4.17 -3.64
N GLN A 149 -21.80 4.67 -4.86
CA GLN A 149 -20.86 5.52 -5.60
C GLN A 149 -20.63 6.87 -4.92
N LYS A 150 -21.70 7.57 -4.51
CA LYS A 150 -21.58 8.83 -3.74
C LYS A 150 -20.77 8.63 -2.46
N LEU A 151 -21.07 7.55 -1.73
CA LEU A 151 -20.34 7.21 -0.50
C LEU A 151 -18.86 6.89 -0.78
N ARG A 152 -18.57 6.16 -1.87
CA ARG A 152 -17.20 5.83 -2.27
C ARG A 152 -16.37 7.09 -2.46
N GLU A 153 -16.86 8.03 -3.27
CA GLU A 153 -16.15 9.29 -3.56
C GLU A 153 -15.87 10.07 -2.28
N LYS A 154 -16.90 10.28 -1.46
CA LYS A 154 -16.78 10.96 -0.18
C LYS A 154 -15.76 10.29 0.74
N LYS A 155 -15.88 8.97 0.95
CA LYS A 155 -15.00 8.23 1.87
C LYS A 155 -13.59 8.12 1.34
N TYR A 156 -13.39 8.08 0.03
CA TYR A 156 -12.06 8.10 -0.57
C TYR A 156 -11.36 9.42 -0.24
N GLU A 157 -12.04 10.55 -0.45
CA GLU A 157 -11.50 11.88 -0.14
C GLU A 157 -11.21 12.06 1.36
N GLU A 158 -12.14 11.66 2.23
CA GLU A 158 -11.94 11.70 3.68
C GLU A 158 -10.74 10.87 4.14
N THR A 159 -10.63 9.63 3.66
CA THR A 159 -9.53 8.73 4.03
C THR A 159 -8.20 9.26 3.47
N ALA A 160 -8.17 9.75 2.23
CA ALA A 160 -6.99 10.37 1.63
C ALA A 160 -6.54 11.62 2.40
N ALA A 161 -7.48 12.48 2.80
CA ALA A 161 -7.19 13.66 3.63
C ALA A 161 -6.64 13.27 5.01
N LYS A 162 -7.25 12.29 5.69
CA LYS A 162 -6.76 11.75 6.98
C LYS A 162 -5.34 11.19 6.85
N ILE A 163 -5.04 10.46 5.77
CA ILE A 163 -3.70 9.91 5.49
C ILE A 163 -2.69 11.04 5.27
N ARG A 164 -3.02 12.03 4.43
CA ARG A 164 -2.16 13.20 4.17
C ARG A 164 -1.87 13.96 5.46
N GLN A 165 -2.88 14.19 6.30
CA GLN A 165 -2.71 14.86 7.59
C GLN A 165 -1.79 14.06 8.52
N LYS A 166 -2.06 12.77 8.75
CA LYS A 166 -1.23 11.94 9.64
C LYS A 166 0.21 11.81 9.15
N SER A 167 0.41 11.61 7.84
CA SER A 167 1.75 11.55 7.24
C SER A 167 2.50 12.88 7.42
N SER A 168 1.81 14.00 7.19
CA SER A 168 2.33 15.36 7.40
C SER A 168 2.74 15.62 8.85
N GLU A 169 1.93 15.23 9.82
CA GLU A 169 2.23 15.37 11.27
C GLU A 169 3.43 14.52 11.70
N GLN A 170 3.48 13.25 11.25
CA GLN A 170 4.58 12.34 11.58
C GLN A 170 5.90 12.82 10.97
N LEU A 171 5.91 13.20 9.70
CA LEU A 171 7.11 13.72 9.04
C LEU A 171 7.51 15.09 9.58
N GLY A 172 6.55 15.93 9.97
CA GLY A 172 6.81 17.18 10.68
C GLY A 172 7.54 16.95 12.00
N THR A 173 7.08 15.99 12.80
CA THR A 173 7.72 15.60 14.06
C THR A 173 9.15 15.13 13.84
N VAL A 174 9.39 14.31 12.81
CA VAL A 174 10.73 13.84 12.44
C VAL A 174 11.62 15.00 11.99
N ALA A 175 11.14 15.87 11.12
CA ALA A 175 11.89 17.03 10.64
C ALA A 175 12.27 17.96 11.80
N THR A 176 11.35 18.24 12.72
CA THR A 176 11.62 19.02 13.93
C THR A 176 12.66 18.34 14.82
N ALA A 177 12.55 17.02 15.04
CA ALA A 177 13.54 16.28 15.82
C ALA A 177 14.95 16.34 15.18
N LEU A 178 15.05 16.26 13.87
CA LEU A 178 16.32 16.38 13.15
C LEU A 178 16.88 17.80 13.15
N LEU A 179 16.01 18.80 13.07
CA LEU A 179 16.42 20.20 13.19
C LEU A 179 16.94 20.49 14.61
N LEU A 180 16.27 19.99 15.65
CA LEU A 180 16.77 20.05 17.03
C LEU A 180 18.10 19.30 17.18
N LEU A 181 18.21 18.10 16.60
CA LEU A 181 19.45 17.34 16.64
C LEU A 181 20.58 18.03 15.87
N SER A 182 20.28 18.78 14.81
CA SER A 182 21.29 19.57 14.08
C SER A 182 21.98 20.59 14.98
N SER A 183 21.25 21.18 15.93
CA SER A 183 21.81 22.11 16.93
C SER A 183 22.80 21.42 17.87
N SER A 184 22.71 20.09 18.05
CA SER A 184 23.66 19.34 18.87
C SER A 184 25.09 19.39 18.31
N GLY A 185 25.26 19.64 17.01
CA GLY A 185 26.57 19.85 16.41
C GLY A 185 27.30 21.07 16.97
N LEU A 186 26.57 22.07 17.49
CA LEU A 186 27.17 23.23 18.16
C LEU A 186 27.85 22.86 19.48
N PHE A 187 27.46 21.75 20.14
CA PHE A 187 28.16 21.26 21.32
C PHE A 187 29.60 20.82 21.00
N LEU A 188 29.93 20.54 19.74
CA LEU A 188 31.32 20.29 19.34
C LEU A 188 32.21 21.52 19.54
N LEU A 189 31.66 22.75 19.59
CA LEU A 189 32.43 23.94 19.94
C LEU A 189 32.94 23.92 21.39
N LEU A 190 32.37 23.09 22.26
CA LEU A 190 32.81 22.90 23.65
C LEU A 190 33.91 21.84 23.79
N LEU A 191 34.15 21.03 22.75
CA LEU A 191 35.16 19.97 22.74
C LEU A 191 36.57 20.47 23.12
N PRO A 192 37.04 21.67 22.69
CA PRO A 192 38.32 22.23 23.12
C PRO A 192 38.44 22.42 24.64
N LEU A 193 37.34 22.74 25.32
CA LEU A 193 37.34 22.92 26.78
C LEU A 193 37.56 21.59 27.50
N VAL A 194 36.93 20.53 27.02
CA VAL A 194 37.08 19.16 27.54
C VAL A 194 38.50 18.64 27.27
N GLN A 195 39.05 18.92 26.08
CA GLN A 195 40.38 18.46 25.67
C GLN A 195 41.54 19.34 26.11
N ARG A 196 41.28 20.47 26.78
CA ARG A 196 42.31 21.43 27.24
C ARG A 196 43.44 20.76 28.04
N LYS A 197 43.10 19.79 28.90
CA LYS A 197 44.08 19.06 29.72
C LYS A 197 44.98 18.15 28.90
N LYS A 198 44.48 17.61 27.78
CA LYS A 198 45.19 16.66 26.93
C LYS A 198 46.13 17.35 25.93
N TYR A 199 45.78 18.56 25.50
CA TYR A 199 46.56 19.34 24.52
C TYR A 199 46.79 20.78 25.01
N PRO A 200 47.62 20.99 26.06
CA PRO A 200 47.91 22.32 26.58
C PRO A 200 48.60 23.20 25.54
N GLY A 201 48.22 24.48 25.47
CA GLY A 201 48.81 25.47 24.55
C GLY A 201 48.31 25.41 23.10
N GLN A 202 47.47 24.43 22.74
CA GLN A 202 46.98 24.24 21.36
C GLN A 202 45.49 24.57 21.19
N LEU A 203 44.91 25.32 22.13
CA LEU A 203 43.47 25.64 22.17
C LEU A 203 42.95 26.31 20.89
N GLY A 204 43.72 27.24 20.30
CA GLY A 204 43.29 27.92 19.07
C GLY A 204 43.13 26.95 17.89
N LYS A 205 44.06 25.99 17.72
CA LYS A 205 43.97 24.96 16.67
C LYS A 205 42.81 24.00 16.93
N LEU A 206 42.65 23.56 18.17
CA LEU A 206 41.52 22.73 18.61
C LEU A 206 40.18 23.41 18.34
N PHE A 207 40.05 24.70 18.62
CA PHE A 207 38.84 25.47 18.34
C PHE A 207 38.57 25.56 16.84
N GLY A 208 39.60 25.82 16.02
CA GLY A 208 39.48 25.81 14.57
C GLY A 208 38.97 24.47 14.01
N TYR A 209 39.55 23.35 14.44
CA TYR A 209 39.09 22.02 14.01
C TYR A 209 37.71 21.66 14.54
N SER A 210 37.39 22.07 15.77
CA SER A 210 36.08 21.82 16.38
C SER A 210 34.99 22.66 15.71
N ALA A 211 35.26 23.90 15.33
CA ALA A 211 34.35 24.75 14.58
C ALA A 211 34.08 24.19 13.18
N LEU A 212 35.10 23.67 12.51
CA LEU A 212 34.96 23.05 11.20
C LEU A 212 34.15 21.74 11.26
N ALA A 213 34.39 20.93 12.29
CA ALA A 213 33.60 19.72 12.58
C ALA A 213 32.13 20.07 12.90
N ALA A 214 31.89 21.08 13.75
CA ALA A 214 30.56 21.59 14.08
C ALA A 214 29.81 22.07 12.83
N ALA A 215 30.43 22.95 12.03
CA ALA A 215 29.82 23.49 10.82
C ALA A 215 29.48 22.37 9.81
N SER A 216 30.37 21.40 9.67
CA SER A 216 30.15 20.28 8.77
C SER A 216 29.03 19.37 9.26
N LEU A 217 28.94 19.10 10.57
CA LEU A 217 27.87 18.31 11.13
C LEU A 217 26.51 19.01 10.97
N VAL A 218 26.43 20.31 11.27
CA VAL A 218 25.22 21.13 11.06
C VAL A 218 24.80 21.09 9.59
N LEU A 219 25.73 21.32 8.65
CA LEU A 219 25.44 21.27 7.21
C LEU A 219 24.94 19.88 6.78
N SER A 220 25.50 18.82 7.35
CA SER A 220 25.07 17.43 7.09
C SER A 220 23.61 17.23 7.47
N PHE A 221 23.25 17.64 8.68
CA PHE A 221 21.88 17.54 9.17
C PHE A 221 20.92 18.41 8.35
N ILE A 222 21.32 19.61 7.94
CA ILE A 222 20.50 20.49 7.08
C ILE A 222 20.25 19.83 5.72
N LEU A 223 21.30 19.38 5.03
CA LEU A 223 21.17 18.76 3.72
C LEU A 223 20.27 17.53 3.77
N LEU A 224 20.42 16.73 4.82
CA LEU A 224 19.62 15.54 4.98
C LEU A 224 18.18 15.83 5.40
N THR A 225 17.97 16.83 6.26
CA THR A 225 16.62 17.34 6.56
C THR A 225 15.96 17.80 5.28
N GLY A 226 16.69 18.49 4.39
CA GLY A 226 16.23 18.85 3.06
C GLY A 226 15.76 17.64 2.23
N VAL A 227 16.55 16.57 2.19
CA VAL A 227 16.17 15.32 1.49
C VAL A 227 14.89 14.71 2.07
N LEU A 228 14.73 14.71 3.40
CA LEU A 228 13.52 14.19 4.05
C LEU A 228 12.28 15.09 3.81
N VAL A 229 12.47 16.40 3.73
CA VAL A 229 11.39 17.32 3.36
C VAL A 229 10.98 17.10 1.90
N THR A 230 11.93 16.92 0.98
CA THR A 230 11.60 16.56 -0.42
C THR A 230 10.89 15.21 -0.50
N MET A 231 11.32 14.24 0.32
CA MET A 231 10.65 12.94 0.43
C MET A 231 9.21 13.07 0.88
N ARG A 232 8.90 13.97 1.82
CA ARG A 232 7.54 14.24 2.27
C ARG A 232 6.61 14.63 1.12
N SER A 233 7.07 15.49 0.22
CA SER A 233 6.26 15.91 -0.94
C SER A 233 5.98 14.72 -1.85
N VAL A 234 7.01 13.96 -2.22
CA VAL A 234 6.88 12.78 -3.10
C VAL A 234 6.01 11.69 -2.47
N GLN A 235 6.16 11.46 -1.15
CA GLN A 235 5.36 10.49 -0.43
C GLN A 235 3.92 10.94 -0.24
N ALA A 236 3.63 12.24 -0.14
CA ALA A 236 2.25 12.72 -0.03
C ALA A 236 1.46 12.38 -1.31
N ASP A 237 2.08 12.57 -2.47
CA ASP A 237 1.46 12.26 -3.77
C ASP A 237 1.32 10.75 -3.97
N LEU A 238 2.34 9.98 -3.60
CA LEU A 238 2.30 8.52 -3.71
C LEU A 238 1.43 7.85 -2.66
N ALA A 239 1.30 8.43 -1.47
CA ALA A 239 0.54 7.82 -0.38
C ALA A 239 -0.91 7.61 -0.81
N GLU A 240 -1.48 8.51 -1.60
CA GLU A 240 -2.83 8.30 -2.12
C GLU A 240 -2.94 7.03 -2.98
N GLN A 241 -1.99 6.82 -3.89
CA GLN A 241 -2.02 5.68 -4.83
C GLN A 241 -1.53 4.36 -4.21
N THR A 242 -0.75 4.44 -3.14
CA THR A 242 0.00 3.30 -2.61
C THR A 242 -0.41 2.93 -1.19
N ASN A 243 -1.35 3.67 -0.57
CA ASN A 243 -1.80 3.36 0.78
C ASN A 243 -2.67 2.09 0.77
N PRO A 244 -2.30 1.08 1.57
CA PRO A 244 -3.03 -0.18 1.63
C PRO A 244 -4.50 -0.02 2.06
N GLN A 245 -4.82 0.98 2.88
CA GLN A 245 -6.18 1.26 3.32
C GLN A 245 -7.06 1.79 2.18
N LEU A 246 -6.54 2.70 1.36
CA LEU A 246 -7.29 3.23 0.20
C LEU A 246 -7.53 2.12 -0.82
N VAL A 247 -6.49 1.33 -1.13
CA VAL A 247 -6.61 0.20 -2.07
C VAL A 247 -7.63 -0.83 -1.59
N LEU A 248 -7.65 -1.17 -0.29
CA LEU A 248 -8.65 -2.09 0.26
C LEU A 248 -10.03 -1.48 0.35
N GLN A 249 -10.14 -0.19 0.67
CA GLN A 249 -11.41 0.51 0.70
C GLN A 249 -12.03 0.52 -0.69
N ASP A 250 -11.29 0.92 -1.72
CA ASP A 250 -11.74 0.87 -3.12
C ASP A 250 -12.09 -0.56 -3.54
N ALA A 251 -11.24 -1.53 -3.23
CA ALA A 251 -11.53 -2.94 -3.49
C ALA A 251 -12.80 -3.43 -2.79
N THR A 252 -13.12 -2.90 -1.60
CA THR A 252 -14.36 -3.23 -0.88
C THR A 252 -15.57 -2.64 -1.59
N PHE A 253 -15.50 -1.37 -2.02
CA PHE A 253 -16.57 -0.73 -2.80
C PHE A 253 -16.79 -1.44 -4.15
N ASP A 254 -15.71 -1.75 -4.87
CA ASP A 254 -15.77 -2.49 -6.13
C ASP A 254 -16.34 -3.90 -5.92
N ALA A 255 -15.94 -4.57 -4.83
CA ALA A 255 -16.47 -5.89 -4.48
C ALA A 255 -17.95 -5.83 -4.11
N LEU A 256 -18.38 -4.82 -3.36
CA LEU A 256 -19.79 -4.61 -3.05
C LEU A 256 -20.59 -4.34 -4.32
N ASP A 257 -20.15 -3.41 -5.18
CA ASP A 257 -20.83 -3.10 -6.46
C ASP A 257 -20.96 -4.33 -7.37
N ALA A 258 -19.92 -5.16 -7.42
CA ALA A 258 -19.92 -6.39 -8.21
C ALA A 258 -20.85 -7.49 -7.65
N ASN A 259 -21.16 -7.47 -6.36
CA ASN A 259 -22.08 -8.41 -5.69
C ASN A 259 -23.37 -7.71 -5.24
N LEU A 260 -23.66 -6.51 -5.75
CA LEU A 260 -24.81 -5.72 -5.30
C LEU A 260 -26.14 -6.39 -5.67
N GLU A 261 -26.19 -7.18 -6.74
CA GLU A 261 -27.40 -7.90 -7.14
C GLU A 261 -27.88 -8.83 -6.02
N ASP A 262 -26.97 -9.59 -5.40
CA ASP A 262 -27.29 -10.49 -4.30
C ASP A 262 -27.64 -9.73 -3.01
N LEU A 263 -26.99 -8.59 -2.77
CA LEU A 263 -27.24 -7.75 -1.58
C LEU A 263 -28.50 -6.90 -1.70
N ALA A 264 -28.89 -6.53 -2.93
CA ALA A 264 -30.06 -5.69 -3.19
C ALA A 264 -31.38 -6.43 -2.91
N ALA A 265 -31.34 -7.76 -2.84
CA ALA A 265 -32.45 -8.57 -2.31
C ALA A 265 -32.76 -8.25 -0.84
N TYR A 266 -31.81 -7.65 -0.11
CA TYR A 266 -31.92 -7.25 1.29
C TYR A 266 -31.55 -5.76 1.46
N PRO A 267 -32.39 -4.82 1.00
CA PRO A 267 -32.02 -3.41 0.94
C PRO A 267 -31.62 -2.83 2.30
N GLY A 268 -32.30 -3.22 3.40
CA GLY A 268 -31.93 -2.84 4.76
C GLY A 268 -30.52 -3.29 5.18
N ALA A 269 -30.04 -4.43 4.66
CA ALA A 269 -28.73 -4.97 5.01
C ALA A 269 -27.56 -4.13 4.48
N ILE A 270 -27.77 -3.34 3.41
CA ILE A 270 -26.74 -2.49 2.79
C ILE A 270 -27.02 -0.99 2.92
N MET A 271 -28.27 -0.55 2.86
CA MET A 271 -28.62 0.87 2.92
C MET A 271 -28.37 1.49 4.30
N VAL A 272 -28.69 0.78 5.38
CA VAL A 272 -28.39 1.23 6.74
C VAL A 272 -26.87 1.45 6.92
N PRO A 273 -25.99 0.50 6.58
CA PRO A 273 -24.54 0.69 6.59
C PRO A 273 -24.06 1.85 5.73
N ILE A 274 -24.62 2.03 4.53
CA ILE A 274 -24.27 3.15 3.65
C ILE A 274 -24.54 4.49 4.37
N GLN A 275 -25.70 4.63 5.00
CA GLN A 275 -26.07 5.86 5.74
C GLN A 275 -25.27 6.04 7.03
N GLN A 276 -25.05 4.98 7.81
CA GLN A 276 -24.22 5.03 9.02
C GLN A 276 -22.78 5.46 8.69
N VAL A 277 -22.24 4.96 7.58
CA VAL A 277 -20.89 5.33 7.15
C VAL A 277 -20.87 6.73 6.57
N GLY A 278 -21.87 7.08 5.77
CA GLY A 278 -21.99 8.39 5.14
C GLY A 278 -22.16 9.54 6.15
N SER A 279 -22.99 9.35 7.17
CA SER A 279 -23.18 10.29 8.30
C SER A 279 -21.98 10.35 9.26
N GLY A 280 -21.05 9.40 9.16
CA GLY A 280 -19.85 9.33 9.99
C GLY A 280 -20.06 8.62 11.33
N GLU A 281 -21.21 7.99 11.57
CA GLU A 281 -21.43 7.09 12.72
C GLU A 281 -20.45 5.90 12.69
N LYS A 282 -20.18 5.38 11.48
CA LYS A 282 -19.22 4.30 11.24
C LYS A 282 -18.14 4.76 10.26
N GLU A 283 -16.92 4.25 10.44
CA GLU A 283 -15.81 4.61 9.55
C GLU A 283 -15.62 3.65 8.36
N ASP A 284 -16.15 2.42 8.44
CA ASP A 284 -15.87 1.35 7.48
C ASP A 284 -17.14 0.65 7.02
N LEU A 285 -17.36 0.62 5.70
CA LEU A 285 -18.55 0.03 5.10
C LEU A 285 -18.60 -1.48 5.24
N GLY A 286 -17.49 -2.18 5.01
CA GLY A 286 -17.46 -3.65 5.16
C GLY A 286 -17.80 -4.07 6.59
N ALA A 287 -17.25 -3.37 7.58
CA ALA A 287 -17.55 -3.62 8.99
C ALA A 287 -18.98 -3.20 9.35
N ALA A 288 -19.47 -2.07 8.84
CA ALA A 288 -20.84 -1.63 9.08
C ALA A 288 -21.87 -2.64 8.54
N VAL A 289 -21.65 -3.18 7.33
CA VAL A 289 -22.49 -4.25 6.79
C VAL A 289 -22.50 -5.46 7.72
N LEU A 290 -21.34 -5.96 8.15
CA LEU A 290 -21.24 -7.08 9.08
C LEU A 290 -21.89 -6.81 10.45
N GLU A 291 -21.79 -5.59 10.97
CA GLU A 291 -22.42 -5.19 12.23
C GLU A 291 -23.95 -5.08 12.11
N ASN A 292 -24.45 -4.84 10.90
CA ASN A 292 -25.86 -4.70 10.59
C ASN A 292 -26.53 -6.06 10.36
N VAL A 293 -25.81 -7.06 9.84
CA VAL A 293 -26.35 -8.43 9.59
C VAL A 293 -27.13 -9.02 10.78
N PRO A 294 -26.68 -8.93 12.05
CA PRO A 294 -27.44 -9.45 13.20
C PRO A 294 -28.82 -8.83 13.43
N GLN A 295 -29.11 -7.64 12.92
CA GLN A 295 -30.46 -7.07 12.99
C GLN A 295 -31.45 -7.91 12.20
N PHE A 296 -30.98 -8.58 11.14
CA PHE A 296 -31.79 -9.43 10.28
C PHE A 296 -31.84 -10.87 10.76
N MET A 297 -30.96 -11.28 11.69
CA MET A 297 -30.77 -12.68 12.08
C MET A 297 -30.51 -12.80 13.59
N GLU A 298 -31.49 -13.35 14.31
CA GLU A 298 -31.34 -13.67 15.73
C GLU A 298 -30.14 -14.62 15.96
N ASP A 299 -29.35 -14.38 17.01
CA ASP A 299 -28.27 -15.25 17.51
C ASP A 299 -26.91 -15.33 16.75
N PHE A 300 -26.59 -14.43 15.82
CA PHE A 300 -25.30 -14.46 15.08
C PHE A 300 -24.28 -13.37 15.47
N ALA A 301 -23.87 -13.35 16.74
CA ALA A 301 -22.77 -12.51 17.25
C ALA A 301 -21.40 -12.74 16.54
N VAL A 302 -21.28 -13.80 15.73
CA VAL A 302 -20.10 -14.09 14.91
C VAL A 302 -19.78 -12.96 13.93
N PHE A 303 -20.79 -12.35 13.29
CA PHE A 303 -20.57 -11.25 12.35
C PHE A 303 -19.97 -10.02 13.02
N GLN A 304 -20.39 -9.69 14.25
CA GLN A 304 -19.76 -8.61 15.05
C GLN A 304 -18.29 -8.90 15.35
N SER A 305 -17.95 -10.15 15.68
CA SER A 305 -16.54 -10.54 15.89
C SER A 305 -15.70 -10.39 14.62
N ILE A 306 -16.27 -10.68 13.45
CA ILE A 306 -15.60 -10.54 12.16
C ILE A 306 -15.48 -9.05 11.79
N ALA A 307 -16.51 -8.25 12.04
CA ALA A 307 -16.47 -6.80 11.84
C ALA A 307 -15.34 -6.16 12.66
N SER A 308 -15.24 -6.53 13.94
CA SER A 308 -14.13 -6.10 14.81
C SER A 308 -12.77 -6.54 14.26
N SER A 309 -12.68 -7.76 13.73
CA SER A 309 -11.44 -8.26 13.11
C SER A 309 -11.07 -7.49 11.84
N LEU A 310 -12.06 -7.15 11.00
CA LEU A 310 -11.88 -6.36 9.79
C LEU A 310 -11.42 -4.93 10.12
N GLN A 311 -12.05 -4.30 11.11
CA GLN A 311 -11.61 -3.00 11.64
C GLN A 311 -10.19 -3.08 12.19
N GLY A 312 -9.85 -4.14 12.94
CA GLY A 312 -8.50 -4.39 13.45
C GLY A 312 -7.47 -4.54 12.33
N ALA A 313 -7.80 -5.28 11.27
CA ALA A 313 -6.96 -5.42 10.08
C ALA A 313 -6.76 -4.07 9.36
N LYS A 314 -7.83 -3.31 9.14
CA LYS A 314 -7.76 -1.96 8.54
C LYS A 314 -6.92 -1.01 9.39
N ALA A 315 -7.08 -1.05 10.71
CA ALA A 315 -6.29 -0.25 11.65
C ALA A 315 -4.80 -0.62 11.57
N LEU A 316 -4.46 -1.92 11.57
CA LEU A 316 -3.09 -2.41 11.41
C LEU A 316 -2.46 -1.87 10.10
N MET A 317 -3.22 -1.90 9.01
CA MET A 317 -2.77 -1.37 7.72
C MET A 317 -2.59 0.15 7.73
N GLY A 318 -3.37 0.87 8.53
CA GLY A 318 -3.18 2.30 8.78
C GLY A 318 -1.89 2.64 9.52
N TYR A 319 -1.35 1.71 10.30
CA TYR A 319 -0.04 1.89 10.95
C TYR A 319 1.14 1.58 10.05
N VAL A 320 0.96 0.90 8.91
CA VAL A 320 2.07 0.54 8.01
C VAL A 320 2.88 1.76 7.57
N PRO A 321 2.28 2.87 7.08
CA PRO A 321 3.04 4.07 6.74
C PRO A 321 3.83 4.63 7.93
N ALA A 322 3.22 4.67 9.12
CA ALA A 322 3.88 5.16 10.33
C ALA A 322 5.09 4.28 10.71
N LEU A 323 4.94 2.96 10.64
CA LEU A 323 6.03 2.01 10.87
C LEU A 323 7.16 2.19 9.86
N MET A 324 6.83 2.45 8.59
CA MET A 324 7.83 2.74 7.55
C MET A 324 8.59 4.04 7.85
N VAL A 325 7.92 5.09 8.34
CA VAL A 325 8.58 6.33 8.79
C VAL A 325 9.49 6.06 9.98
N VAL A 326 9.01 5.37 11.02
CA VAL A 326 9.81 5.01 12.20
C VAL A 326 11.05 4.21 11.80
N LEU A 327 10.88 3.25 10.89
CA LEU A 327 11.99 2.47 10.37
C LEU A 327 12.98 3.33 9.58
N ALA A 328 12.50 4.20 8.69
CA ALA A 328 13.35 5.10 7.92
C ALA A 328 14.18 6.01 8.85
N VAL A 329 13.55 6.52 9.91
CA VAL A 329 14.21 7.29 10.97
C VAL A 329 15.25 6.45 11.72
N ALA A 330 14.91 5.23 12.13
CA ALA A 330 15.85 4.34 12.82
C ALA A 330 17.07 4.00 11.94
N LEU A 331 16.83 3.63 10.68
CA LEU A 331 17.87 3.40 9.68
C LEU A 331 18.73 4.65 9.45
N PHE A 332 18.10 5.82 9.53
CA PHE A 332 18.78 7.10 9.43
C PHE A 332 19.68 7.37 10.64
N PHE A 333 19.21 7.19 11.88
CA PHE A 333 20.06 7.30 13.07
C PHE A 333 21.24 6.32 13.03
N LEU A 334 21.03 5.12 12.50
CA LEU A 334 22.10 4.15 12.27
C LEU A 334 23.13 4.64 11.25
N SER A 335 22.78 5.45 10.23
CA SER A 335 23.80 6.12 9.37
C SER A 335 24.59 7.16 10.14
N ILE A 336 23.86 8.03 10.84
CA ILE A 336 24.44 9.22 11.46
C ILE A 336 25.47 8.82 12.51
N LYS A 337 25.23 7.72 13.23
CA LYS A 337 26.13 7.25 14.29
C LYS A 337 27.59 7.21 13.84
N ASP A 338 27.85 6.64 12.66
CA ASP A 338 29.22 6.52 12.14
C ASP A 338 29.76 7.89 11.70
N LEU A 339 28.93 8.70 11.03
CA LEU A 339 29.28 10.08 10.66
C LEU A 339 29.64 10.92 11.89
N VAL A 340 28.80 10.91 12.92
CA VAL A 340 29.01 11.64 14.18
C VAL A 340 30.28 11.15 14.85
N LYS A 341 30.52 9.83 14.90
CA LYS A 341 31.74 9.28 15.48
C LYS A 341 32.98 9.78 14.74
N ASP A 342 32.97 9.75 13.41
CA ASP A 342 34.09 10.21 12.58
C ASP A 342 34.34 11.72 12.77
N VAL A 343 33.27 12.53 12.77
CA VAL A 343 33.34 13.99 12.93
C VAL A 343 33.80 14.39 14.34
N VAL A 344 33.32 13.71 15.38
CA VAL A 344 33.70 13.98 16.79
C VAL A 344 35.18 13.69 17.03
N HIS A 345 35.74 12.66 16.40
CA HIS A 345 37.15 12.29 16.60
C HIS A 345 38.10 12.99 15.62
N ALA A 346 37.59 13.62 14.56
CA ALA A 346 38.40 14.30 13.55
C ALA A 346 39.34 15.38 14.13
N PRO A 347 38.89 16.27 15.06
CA PRO A 347 39.77 17.24 15.69
C PRO A 347 40.94 16.58 16.43
N GLU A 348 40.68 15.50 17.16
CA GLU A 348 41.71 14.79 17.91
C GLU A 348 42.77 14.16 16.98
N ARG A 349 42.32 13.55 15.87
CA ARG A 349 43.22 12.97 14.87
C ARG A 349 44.08 14.03 14.17
N ALA A 350 43.50 15.20 13.89
CA ALA A 350 44.24 16.32 13.35
C ALA A 350 45.29 16.85 14.34
N MET A 351 44.96 16.91 15.63
CA MET A 351 45.91 17.31 16.69
C MET A 351 47.07 16.33 16.85
N ARG A 352 46.85 15.04 16.57
CA ARG A 352 47.91 14.01 16.55
C ARG A 352 48.79 14.07 15.29
N GLY A 353 48.46 14.93 14.33
CA GLY A 353 49.16 15.00 13.04
C GLY A 353 48.88 13.82 12.12
N GLU A 354 47.86 13.00 12.42
CA GLU A 354 47.46 11.87 11.58
C GLU A 354 46.81 12.35 10.26
N ILE A 355 46.20 13.54 10.27
CA ILE A 355 45.49 14.16 9.14
C ILE A 355 45.61 15.68 9.20
N SER A 356 45.69 16.33 8.03
CA SER A 356 45.68 17.79 7.93
C SER A 356 44.27 18.39 8.11
N GLY A 357 44.18 19.69 8.44
CA GLY A 357 42.88 20.36 8.56
C GLY A 357 42.04 20.34 7.27
N ALA A 358 42.70 20.46 6.12
CA ALA A 358 42.06 20.35 4.82
C ALA A 358 41.59 18.92 4.54
N GLU A 359 42.34 17.90 4.96
CA GLU A 359 41.94 16.50 4.87
C GLU A 359 40.74 16.20 5.76
N VAL A 360 40.65 16.78 6.97
CA VAL A 360 39.46 16.65 7.82
C VAL A 360 38.22 17.19 7.09
N PHE A 361 38.30 18.40 6.53
CA PHE A 361 37.19 18.99 5.78
C PHE A 361 36.80 18.14 4.57
N ALA A 362 37.78 17.73 3.76
CA ALA A 362 37.54 16.90 2.58
C ALA A 362 36.96 15.52 2.94
N MET A 363 37.41 14.91 4.04
CA MET A 363 36.90 13.63 4.55
C MET A 363 35.45 13.77 4.98
N VAL A 364 35.12 14.79 5.77
CA VAL A 364 33.74 15.02 6.22
C VAL A 364 32.85 15.34 5.03
N LEU A 365 33.23 16.27 4.15
CA LEU A 365 32.44 16.62 2.97
C LEU A 365 32.20 15.43 2.05
N ARG A 366 33.22 14.59 1.81
CA ARG A 366 33.08 13.35 1.04
C ARG A 366 32.09 12.41 1.71
N ARG A 367 32.18 12.22 3.03
CA ARG A 367 31.27 11.35 3.78
C ARG A 367 29.84 11.86 3.69
N VAL A 368 29.61 13.15 3.89
CA VAL A 368 28.28 13.79 3.79
C VAL A 368 27.69 13.60 2.40
N ARG A 369 28.46 13.91 1.36
CA ARG A 369 28.04 13.69 -0.04
C ARG A 369 27.66 12.23 -0.28
N ASN A 370 28.47 11.29 0.22
CA ASN A 370 28.20 9.87 0.05
C ASN A 370 26.95 9.42 0.82
N GLU A 371 26.71 9.91 2.04
CA GLU A 371 25.46 9.63 2.78
C GLU A 371 24.23 10.22 2.08
N ILE A 372 24.34 11.40 1.45
CA ILE A 372 23.28 11.96 0.61
C ILE A 372 22.99 11.01 -0.56
N LEU A 373 24.01 10.54 -1.27
CA LEU A 373 23.85 9.59 -2.37
C LEU A 373 23.26 8.25 -1.91
N VAL A 374 23.67 7.73 -0.75
CA VAL A 374 23.05 6.55 -0.13
C VAL A 374 21.57 6.79 0.13
N THR A 375 21.23 7.95 0.69
CA THR A 375 19.85 8.30 1.04
C THR A 375 19.00 8.42 -0.22
N LEU A 376 19.48 9.13 -1.24
CA LEU A 376 18.80 9.25 -2.54
C LEU A 376 18.65 7.90 -3.24
N GLY A 377 19.68 7.05 -3.24
CA GLY A 377 19.60 5.71 -3.83
C GLY A 377 18.62 4.79 -3.09
N THR A 378 18.60 4.87 -1.76
CA THR A 378 17.62 4.15 -0.93
C THR A 378 16.21 4.65 -1.20
N LEU A 379 16.03 5.96 -1.34
CA LEU A 379 14.75 6.58 -1.64
C LEU A 379 14.22 6.19 -3.02
N GLY A 380 15.08 6.20 -4.05
CA GLY A 380 14.71 5.72 -5.39
C GLY A 380 14.28 4.26 -5.38
N ALA A 381 14.95 3.41 -4.59
CA ALA A 381 14.54 2.02 -4.42
C ALA A 381 13.23 1.87 -3.62
N LEU A 382 13.04 2.66 -2.56
CA LEU A 382 11.79 2.70 -1.80
C LEU A 382 10.62 3.07 -2.73
N PHE A 383 10.80 4.10 -3.57
CA PHE A 383 9.81 4.52 -4.56
C PHE A 383 9.42 3.35 -5.48
N LEU A 384 10.41 2.69 -6.10
CA LEU A 384 10.16 1.57 -7.01
C LEU A 384 9.47 0.40 -6.31
N ILE A 385 9.92 0.02 -5.12
CA ILE A 385 9.32 -1.08 -4.34
C ILE A 385 7.88 -0.73 -3.96
N THR A 386 7.63 0.52 -3.55
CA THR A 386 6.29 0.97 -3.17
C THR A 386 5.35 0.95 -4.37
N LEU A 387 5.79 1.40 -5.54
CA LEU A 387 5.01 1.32 -6.77
C LEU A 387 4.65 -0.12 -7.11
N VAL A 388 5.64 -1.03 -7.19
CA VAL A 388 5.40 -2.45 -7.49
C VAL A 388 4.51 -3.10 -6.44
N THR A 389 4.69 -2.76 -5.16
CA THR A 389 3.85 -3.27 -4.06
C THR A 389 2.41 -2.79 -4.21
N ALA A 390 2.18 -1.53 -4.55
CA ALA A 390 0.84 -0.98 -4.76
C ALA A 390 0.14 -1.65 -5.95
N VAL A 391 0.84 -1.86 -7.07
CA VAL A 391 0.30 -2.62 -8.22
C VAL A 391 -0.13 -4.01 -7.80
N THR A 392 0.78 -4.72 -7.13
CA THR A 392 0.56 -6.07 -6.65
C THR A 392 -0.60 -6.10 -5.67
N MET A 393 -0.69 -5.12 -4.78
CA MET A 393 -1.78 -5.00 -3.82
C MET A 393 -3.11 -4.72 -4.51
N GLY A 394 -3.17 -3.88 -5.54
CA GLY A 394 -4.39 -3.70 -6.33
C GLY A 394 -4.86 -4.99 -7.02
N ILE A 395 -3.92 -5.78 -7.54
CA ILE A 395 -4.19 -7.11 -8.13
C ILE A 395 -4.71 -8.10 -7.08
N VAL A 396 -4.27 -8.00 -5.82
CA VAL A 396 -4.64 -8.93 -4.74
C VAL A 396 -5.90 -8.49 -4.00
N ALA A 397 -6.04 -7.19 -3.73
CA ALA A 397 -7.07 -6.63 -2.88
C ALA A 397 -8.46 -6.80 -3.49
N TYR A 398 -8.66 -6.44 -4.76
CA TYR A 398 -9.97 -6.58 -5.39
C TYR A 398 -10.48 -8.03 -5.41
N PRO A 399 -9.72 -9.03 -5.93
CA PRO A 399 -10.18 -10.41 -5.89
C PRO A 399 -10.39 -10.94 -4.48
N ALA A 400 -9.52 -10.59 -3.52
CA ALA A 400 -9.70 -11.03 -2.14
C ALA A 400 -10.95 -10.42 -1.49
N MET A 401 -11.23 -9.13 -1.71
CA MET A 401 -12.45 -8.48 -1.21
C MET A 401 -13.69 -8.98 -1.94
N SER A 402 -13.62 -9.25 -3.24
CA SER A 402 -14.70 -9.88 -4.00
C SER A 402 -15.04 -11.26 -3.46
N ILE A 403 -14.03 -12.10 -3.15
CA ILE A 403 -14.25 -13.38 -2.47
C ILE A 403 -14.82 -13.16 -1.06
N PHE A 404 -14.34 -12.17 -0.32
CA PHE A 404 -14.85 -11.87 1.02
C PHE A 404 -16.34 -11.47 0.98
N VAL A 405 -16.73 -10.56 0.09
CA VAL A 405 -18.12 -10.11 -0.05
C VAL A 405 -19.00 -11.25 -0.56
N GLY A 406 -18.54 -12.02 -1.56
CA GLY A 406 -19.29 -13.19 -2.02
C GLY A 406 -19.48 -14.24 -0.90
N GLN A 407 -18.46 -14.45 -0.06
CA GLN A 407 -18.58 -15.31 1.12
C GLN A 407 -19.51 -14.71 2.18
N LEU A 408 -19.53 -13.39 2.35
CA LEU A 408 -20.48 -12.71 3.23
C LEU A 408 -21.91 -13.00 2.80
N THR A 409 -22.24 -12.76 1.53
CA THR A 409 -23.57 -13.04 0.99
C THR A 409 -23.92 -14.53 1.13
N ALA A 410 -23.01 -15.43 0.75
CA ALA A 410 -23.23 -16.88 0.89
C ALA A 410 -23.44 -17.31 2.37
N THR A 411 -22.74 -16.68 3.31
CA THR A 411 -22.96 -16.96 4.74
C THR A 411 -24.26 -16.39 5.27
N MET A 412 -24.74 -15.25 4.74
CA MET A 412 -26.06 -14.73 5.06
C MET A 412 -27.13 -15.69 4.56
N GLU A 413 -27.06 -16.09 3.29
CA GLU A 413 -27.99 -17.07 2.70
C GLU A 413 -27.98 -18.40 3.46
N TYR A 414 -26.79 -18.90 3.83
CA TYR A 414 -26.65 -20.10 4.65
C TYR A 414 -27.41 -20.00 5.96
N VAL A 415 -27.30 -18.86 6.65
CA VAL A 415 -27.98 -18.67 7.93
C VAL A 415 -29.49 -18.52 7.76
N PHE A 416 -29.95 -17.87 6.69
CA PHE A 416 -31.38 -17.75 6.38
C PHE A 416 -32.02 -19.08 5.99
N VAL A 417 -31.33 -19.89 5.18
CA VAL A 417 -31.92 -21.08 4.55
C VAL A 417 -31.72 -22.34 5.40
N GLN A 418 -30.61 -22.48 6.13
CA GLN A 418 -30.27 -23.71 6.86
C GLN A 418 -30.68 -23.64 8.35
N PRO A 419 -31.68 -24.44 8.80
CA PRO A 419 -31.99 -24.55 10.21
C PRO A 419 -30.79 -25.06 11.00
N GLY A 420 -30.42 -24.36 12.08
CA GLY A 420 -29.27 -24.71 12.90
C GLY A 420 -27.91 -24.44 12.24
N ALA A 421 -27.84 -23.42 11.37
CA ALA A 421 -26.61 -23.01 10.69
C ALA A 421 -25.39 -22.94 11.64
N SER A 422 -24.29 -23.54 11.20
CA SER A 422 -23.07 -23.66 11.99
C SER A 422 -22.35 -22.32 12.08
N LYS A 423 -22.31 -21.76 13.29
CA LYS A 423 -21.50 -20.57 13.63
C LYS A 423 -20.01 -20.74 13.25
N ALA A 424 -19.50 -21.97 13.31
CA ALA A 424 -18.13 -22.28 12.94
C ALA A 424 -17.88 -22.12 11.44
N TYR A 425 -18.85 -22.49 10.58
CA TYR A 425 -18.72 -22.33 9.13
C TYR A 425 -18.70 -20.86 8.74
N VAL A 426 -19.60 -20.05 9.30
CA VAL A 426 -19.61 -18.59 9.10
C VAL A 426 -18.27 -17.98 9.52
N TYR A 427 -17.77 -18.35 10.70
CA TYR A 427 -16.50 -17.83 11.21
C TYR A 427 -15.32 -18.21 10.31
N ILE A 428 -15.18 -19.50 9.96
CA ILE A 428 -14.09 -19.98 9.10
C ILE A 428 -14.17 -19.31 7.72
N ALA A 429 -15.37 -19.17 7.17
CA ALA A 429 -15.57 -18.63 5.84
C ALA A 429 -15.08 -17.18 5.73
N LEU A 430 -15.47 -16.33 6.67
CA LEU A 430 -15.13 -14.92 6.63
C LEU A 430 -13.75 -14.62 7.22
N ALA A 431 -13.39 -15.24 8.35
CA ALA A 431 -12.09 -15.02 8.97
C ALA A 431 -10.94 -15.59 8.12
N GLY A 432 -11.18 -16.66 7.34
CA GLY A 432 -10.17 -17.26 6.47
C GLY A 432 -9.69 -16.30 5.37
N VAL A 433 -10.61 -15.64 4.67
CA VAL A 433 -10.26 -14.64 3.64
C VAL A 433 -9.59 -13.43 4.27
N LEU A 434 -10.11 -12.93 5.40
CA LEU A 434 -9.52 -11.79 6.08
C LEU A 434 -8.09 -12.06 6.55
N LEU A 435 -7.83 -13.23 7.14
CA LEU A 435 -6.50 -13.62 7.59
C LEU A 435 -5.54 -13.77 6.41
N PHE A 436 -6.01 -14.29 5.26
CA PHE A 436 -5.22 -14.32 4.04
C PHE A 436 -4.79 -12.91 3.60
N VAL A 437 -5.72 -11.93 3.57
CA VAL A 437 -5.39 -10.53 3.22
C VAL A 437 -4.34 -9.95 4.17
N VAL A 438 -4.51 -10.13 5.48
CA VAL A 438 -3.56 -9.64 6.49
C VAL A 438 -2.17 -10.26 6.30
N LEU A 439 -2.09 -11.57 6.06
CA LEU A 439 -0.83 -12.28 5.83
C LEU A 439 -0.16 -11.84 4.52
N ALA A 440 -0.95 -11.65 3.45
CA ALA A 440 -0.46 -11.19 2.16
C ALA A 440 0.15 -9.78 2.26
N VAL A 441 -0.59 -8.83 2.85
CA VAL A 441 -0.09 -7.46 3.07
C VAL A 441 1.14 -7.46 3.98
N GLY A 442 1.08 -8.23 5.07
CA GLY A 442 2.22 -8.38 5.99
C GLY A 442 3.48 -8.88 5.30
N LEU A 443 3.36 -9.88 4.42
CA LEU A 443 4.48 -10.40 3.64
C LEU A 443 5.06 -9.33 2.70
N MET A 444 4.22 -8.60 1.98
CA MET A 444 4.67 -7.55 1.06
C MET A 444 5.42 -6.44 1.80
N VAL A 445 4.85 -5.92 2.89
CA VAL A 445 5.45 -4.84 3.70
C VAL A 445 6.76 -5.31 4.33
N ALA A 446 6.78 -6.49 4.94
CA ALA A 446 7.96 -7.02 5.63
C ALA A 446 9.10 -7.32 4.65
N SER A 447 8.81 -7.92 3.49
CA SER A 447 9.83 -8.24 2.49
C SER A 447 10.44 -6.99 1.86
N GLY A 448 9.62 -5.99 1.50
CA GLY A 448 10.09 -4.69 0.97
C GLY A 448 10.96 -3.95 1.99
N THR A 449 10.52 -3.91 3.25
CA THR A 449 11.25 -3.34 4.39
C THR A 449 12.64 -3.96 4.56
N LEU A 450 12.71 -5.30 4.63
CA LEU A 450 13.98 -6.01 4.82
C LEU A 450 14.92 -5.79 3.64
N PHE A 451 14.37 -5.82 2.42
CA PHE A 451 15.16 -5.58 1.21
C PHE A 451 15.76 -4.18 1.22
N LEU A 452 14.96 -3.16 1.55
CA LEU A 452 15.41 -1.77 1.62
C LEU A 452 16.53 -1.56 2.63
N GLY A 453 16.40 -2.14 3.84
CA GLY A 453 17.45 -2.07 4.86
C GLY A 453 18.78 -2.69 4.40
N LYS A 454 18.74 -3.80 3.65
CA LYS A 454 19.96 -4.40 3.08
C LYS A 454 20.54 -3.57 1.94
N LEU A 455 19.69 -3.03 1.07
CA LEU A 455 20.13 -2.19 -0.03
C LEU A 455 20.82 -0.92 0.48
N GLN A 456 20.25 -0.26 1.50
CA GLN A 456 20.88 0.90 2.13
C GLN A 456 22.25 0.56 2.71
N ALA A 457 22.37 -0.57 3.41
CA ALA A 457 23.65 -1.04 3.94
C ALA A 457 24.67 -1.32 2.81
N ILE A 458 24.23 -1.90 1.69
CA ILE A 458 25.08 -2.12 0.50
C ILE A 458 25.55 -0.80 -0.09
N LEU A 459 24.64 0.17 -0.26
CA LEU A 459 24.98 1.50 -0.78
C LEU A 459 26.00 2.20 0.12
N ARG A 460 25.86 2.10 1.45
CA ARG A 460 26.86 2.62 2.41
C ARG A 460 28.20 1.91 2.26
N ALA A 461 28.21 0.58 2.25
CA ALA A 461 29.45 -0.18 2.09
C ALA A 461 30.17 0.17 0.77
N ARG A 462 29.40 0.39 -0.31
CA ARG A 462 29.95 0.83 -1.59
C ARG A 462 30.50 2.25 -1.54
N LEU A 463 29.69 3.21 -1.11
CA LEU A 463 30.01 4.64 -1.24
C LEU A 463 30.97 5.12 -0.14
N ASN A 464 30.83 4.62 1.08
CA ASN A 464 31.66 5.05 2.21
C ASN A 464 32.91 4.19 2.40
N ASN A 465 32.78 2.87 2.20
CA ASN A 465 33.85 1.92 2.51
C ASN A 465 34.54 1.38 1.24
N ASN A 466 34.17 1.91 0.06
CA ASN A 466 34.72 1.56 -1.24
C ASN A 466 34.66 0.06 -1.58
N VAL A 467 33.73 -0.68 -0.99
CA VAL A 467 33.54 -2.11 -1.31
C VAL A 467 33.14 -2.23 -2.79
N PRO A 468 33.80 -3.08 -3.61
CA PRO A 468 33.46 -3.26 -5.02
C PRO A 468 32.04 -3.77 -5.20
N MET A 469 31.35 -3.25 -6.22
CA MET A 469 29.95 -3.60 -6.46
C MET A 469 29.75 -5.08 -6.81
N LYS A 470 30.79 -5.72 -7.39
CA LYS A 470 30.83 -7.16 -7.70
C LYS A 470 30.65 -8.03 -6.44
N THR A 471 31.08 -7.59 -5.27
CA THR A 471 30.91 -8.31 -3.99
C THR A 471 29.43 -8.50 -3.64
N PHE A 472 28.56 -7.59 -4.11
CA PHE A 472 27.13 -7.64 -3.87
C PHE A 472 26.34 -8.25 -5.03
N ALA A 473 26.99 -8.73 -6.10
CA ALA A 473 26.30 -9.36 -7.23
C ALA A 473 25.31 -10.48 -6.82
N PRO A 474 25.61 -11.34 -5.82
CA PRO A 474 24.65 -12.33 -5.34
C PRO A 474 23.38 -11.72 -4.73
N PHE A 475 23.47 -10.53 -4.13
CA PHE A 475 22.31 -9.83 -3.61
C PHE A 475 21.36 -9.43 -4.74
N PHE A 476 21.86 -8.72 -5.75
CA PHE A 476 21.01 -8.24 -6.84
C PHE A 476 20.42 -9.40 -7.66
N ARG A 477 21.21 -10.45 -7.93
CA ARG A 477 20.72 -11.61 -8.70
C ARG A 477 19.63 -12.38 -7.95
N TRP A 478 19.83 -12.69 -6.68
CA TRP A 478 18.93 -13.62 -5.97
C TRP A 478 17.92 -12.95 -5.06
N ARG A 479 18.22 -11.76 -4.51
CA ARG A 479 17.32 -11.07 -3.57
C ARG A 479 16.28 -10.21 -4.26
N ILE A 480 16.56 -9.71 -5.46
CA ILE A 480 15.52 -9.09 -6.30
C ILE A 480 14.49 -10.15 -6.70
N LEU A 481 14.96 -11.32 -7.15
CA LEU A 481 14.06 -12.45 -7.45
C LEU A 481 13.29 -12.92 -6.22
N ALA A 482 13.96 -13.01 -5.06
CA ALA A 482 13.30 -13.36 -3.81
C ALA A 482 12.22 -12.34 -3.40
N LEU A 483 12.49 -11.03 -3.57
CA LEU A 483 11.50 -9.98 -3.31
C LEU A 483 10.34 -10.10 -4.29
N GLY A 484 10.61 -10.23 -5.59
CA GLY A 484 9.59 -10.43 -6.62
C GLY A 484 8.72 -11.65 -6.32
N TRP A 485 9.30 -12.75 -5.85
CA TRP A 485 8.55 -13.92 -5.42
C TRP A 485 7.66 -13.66 -4.20
N CYS A 486 8.17 -12.94 -3.19
CA CYS A 486 7.36 -12.58 -2.01
C CYS A 486 6.16 -11.69 -2.39
N LEU A 487 6.33 -10.79 -3.37
CA LEU A 487 5.25 -9.95 -3.89
C LEU A 487 4.27 -10.76 -4.77
N ALA A 488 4.77 -11.65 -5.62
CA ALA A 488 3.94 -12.46 -6.51
C ALA A 488 3.16 -13.58 -5.79
N LEU A 489 3.64 -14.06 -4.65
CA LEU A 489 3.07 -15.23 -3.97
C LEU A 489 1.57 -15.09 -3.63
N PRO A 490 1.08 -13.98 -3.04
CA PRO A 490 -0.35 -13.76 -2.85
C PRO A 490 -1.16 -13.84 -4.16
N VAL A 491 -0.62 -13.30 -5.26
CA VAL A 491 -1.28 -13.34 -6.59
C VAL A 491 -1.38 -14.78 -7.08
N VAL A 492 -0.31 -15.56 -6.96
CA VAL A 492 -0.28 -16.97 -7.36
C VAL A 492 -1.33 -17.78 -6.58
N VAL A 493 -1.45 -17.54 -5.27
CA VAL A 493 -2.47 -18.20 -4.43
C VAL A 493 -3.87 -17.84 -4.91
N LEU A 494 -4.15 -16.57 -5.17
CA LEU A 494 -5.46 -16.14 -5.66
C LEU A 494 -5.82 -16.76 -7.01
N VAL A 495 -4.89 -16.79 -7.97
CA VAL A 495 -5.12 -17.39 -9.29
C VAL A 495 -5.32 -18.90 -9.19
N ALA A 496 -4.55 -19.58 -8.33
CA ALA A 496 -4.74 -21.01 -8.10
C ALA A 496 -6.11 -21.29 -7.47
N MET A 497 -6.52 -20.45 -6.52
CA MET A 497 -7.79 -20.60 -5.82
C MET A 497 -8.99 -20.24 -6.68
N SER A 498 -8.93 -19.22 -7.55
CA SER A 498 -10.06 -18.89 -8.42
C SER A 498 -10.44 -20.04 -9.36
N ALA A 499 -9.44 -20.74 -9.92
CA ALA A 499 -9.67 -21.94 -10.73
C ALA A 499 -10.26 -23.11 -9.93
N LEU A 500 -9.88 -23.23 -8.66
CA LEU A 500 -10.37 -24.27 -7.76
C LEU A 500 -11.81 -23.97 -7.31
N THR A 501 -12.11 -22.71 -6.96
CA THR A 501 -13.42 -22.26 -6.49
C THR A 501 -14.51 -22.59 -7.50
N GLY A 502 -14.31 -22.33 -8.80
CA GLY A 502 -15.32 -22.67 -9.82
C GLY A 502 -15.70 -24.15 -9.80
N ARG A 503 -14.72 -25.05 -9.69
CA ARG A 503 -14.98 -26.51 -9.62
C ARG A 503 -15.68 -26.92 -8.33
N LEU A 504 -15.41 -26.22 -7.23
CA LEU A 504 -16.02 -26.50 -5.94
C LEU A 504 -17.46 -25.99 -5.89
N THR A 505 -17.74 -24.84 -6.48
CA THR A 505 -19.09 -24.32 -6.67
C THR A 505 -19.93 -25.29 -7.51
N ASP A 506 -19.40 -25.79 -8.62
CA ASP A 506 -20.08 -26.81 -9.44
C ASP A 506 -20.34 -28.10 -8.65
N ALA A 507 -19.38 -28.52 -7.82
CA ALA A 507 -19.55 -29.69 -6.96
C ALA A 507 -20.61 -29.46 -5.88
N ALA A 508 -20.68 -28.26 -5.30
CA ALA A 508 -21.65 -27.89 -4.27
C ALA A 508 -23.10 -27.88 -4.78
N THR A 509 -23.29 -27.61 -6.08
CA THR A 509 -24.61 -27.54 -6.73
C THR A 509 -25.03 -28.85 -7.43
N SER A 510 -24.12 -29.81 -7.59
CA SER A 510 -24.38 -31.06 -8.34
C SER A 510 -25.36 -32.05 -7.67
N GLY A 511 -25.75 -31.82 -6.41
CA GLY A 511 -26.65 -32.68 -5.66
C GLY A 511 -28.13 -32.27 -5.72
N GLN A 512 -29.01 -33.06 -5.10
CA GLN A 512 -30.44 -32.69 -4.92
C GLN A 512 -30.64 -31.52 -3.95
N SER A 513 -29.65 -31.25 -3.11
CA SER A 513 -29.61 -30.12 -2.17
C SER A 513 -28.24 -29.46 -2.22
N TYR A 514 -28.19 -28.16 -2.01
CA TYR A 514 -26.93 -27.41 -1.96
C TYR A 514 -26.04 -27.91 -0.82
N ASN A 515 -24.77 -28.24 -1.12
CA ASN A 515 -23.81 -28.64 -0.10
C ASN A 515 -23.09 -27.41 0.48
N TRP A 516 -23.65 -26.87 1.58
CA TRP A 516 -23.11 -25.70 2.27
C TRP A 516 -21.67 -25.85 2.74
N GLU A 517 -21.23 -27.06 3.11
CA GLU A 517 -19.84 -27.31 3.52
C GLU A 517 -18.89 -27.06 2.34
N LEU A 518 -19.24 -27.58 1.16
CA LEU A 518 -18.46 -27.37 -0.08
C LEU A 518 -18.58 -25.96 -0.65
N GLY A 519 -19.71 -25.27 -0.40
CA GLY A 519 -19.91 -23.88 -0.81
C GLY A 519 -19.10 -22.87 0.01
N LEU A 520 -19.03 -23.06 1.34
CA LEU A 520 -18.49 -22.06 2.25
C LEU A 520 -17.01 -22.27 2.63
N LEU A 521 -16.56 -23.51 2.83
CA LEU A 521 -15.25 -23.77 3.44
C LEU A 521 -14.07 -23.78 2.45
N PRO A 522 -14.16 -24.40 1.26
CA PRO A 522 -13.00 -24.65 0.42
C PRO A 522 -12.27 -23.40 -0.09
N ALA A 523 -13.00 -22.36 -0.49
CA ALA A 523 -12.38 -21.11 -0.95
C ALA A 523 -11.57 -20.40 0.15
N PRO A 524 -12.13 -20.09 1.33
CA PRO A 524 -11.39 -19.43 2.41
C PRO A 524 -10.28 -20.30 3.00
N LEU A 525 -10.53 -21.59 3.22
CA LEU A 525 -9.48 -22.51 3.68
C LEU A 525 -8.40 -22.68 2.63
N GLY A 526 -8.75 -22.79 1.36
CA GLY A 526 -7.79 -22.92 0.28
C GLY A 526 -6.94 -21.67 0.10
N LEU A 527 -7.50 -20.46 0.25
CA LEU A 527 -6.71 -19.22 0.28
C LEU A 527 -5.73 -19.22 1.46
N LEU A 528 -6.21 -19.47 2.67
CA LEU A 528 -5.39 -19.41 3.88
C LEU A 528 -4.33 -20.52 3.90
N LEU A 529 -4.75 -21.78 3.79
CA LEU A 529 -3.86 -22.94 3.82
C LEU A 529 -2.99 -22.99 2.59
N GLY A 530 -3.52 -22.68 1.41
CA GLY A 530 -2.74 -22.58 0.17
C GLY A 530 -1.65 -21.53 0.28
N PHE A 531 -1.94 -20.37 0.88
CA PHE A 531 -0.93 -19.37 1.18
C PHE A 531 0.14 -19.89 2.15
N ILE A 532 -0.26 -20.49 3.27
CA ILE A 532 0.68 -21.03 4.28
C ILE A 532 1.57 -22.11 3.65
N VAL A 533 0.99 -23.04 2.89
CA VAL A 533 1.70 -24.14 2.25
C VAL A 533 2.62 -23.61 1.15
N LEU A 534 2.17 -22.72 0.26
CA LEU A 534 3.03 -22.14 -0.77
C LEU A 534 4.11 -21.24 -0.17
N PHE A 535 3.83 -20.55 0.93
CA PHE A 535 4.85 -19.79 1.65
C PHE A 535 5.91 -20.72 2.26
N ALA A 536 5.51 -21.79 2.93
CA ALA A 536 6.44 -22.73 3.57
C ALA A 536 7.21 -23.61 2.56
N ALA A 537 6.48 -24.25 1.64
CA ALA A 537 7.01 -25.23 0.69
C ALA A 537 7.46 -24.60 -0.64
N GLY A 538 6.72 -23.61 -1.14
CA GLY A 538 6.97 -22.92 -2.41
C GLY A 538 8.08 -21.86 -2.32
N TYR A 539 9.13 -22.11 -1.56
CA TYR A 539 10.27 -21.19 -1.37
C TYR A 539 9.96 -19.80 -0.78
N GLY A 540 8.73 -19.46 -0.38
CA GLY A 540 8.41 -18.15 0.21
C GLY A 540 9.22 -17.83 1.47
N LEU A 541 9.24 -18.74 2.45
CA LEU A 541 10.02 -18.60 3.67
C LEU A 541 11.53 -18.56 3.38
N LYS A 542 12.01 -19.38 2.44
CA LYS A 542 13.42 -19.36 2.02
C LYS A 542 13.77 -18.03 1.36
N ALA A 543 12.94 -17.52 0.44
CA ALA A 543 13.11 -16.24 -0.22
C ALA A 543 13.17 -15.10 0.81
N PHE A 544 12.16 -15.02 1.68
CA PHE A 544 12.07 -14.03 2.76
C PHE A 544 13.29 -14.06 3.69
N THR A 545 13.61 -15.23 4.25
CA THR A 545 14.78 -15.40 5.15
C THR A 545 16.10 -15.14 4.43
N SER A 546 16.18 -15.39 3.13
CA SER A 546 17.37 -15.12 2.34
C SER A 546 17.69 -13.62 2.25
N ILE A 547 16.66 -12.77 2.12
CA ILE A 547 16.79 -11.30 2.19
C ILE A 547 17.27 -10.92 3.58
N ALA A 548 16.58 -11.39 4.63
CA ALA A 548 16.89 -11.06 6.02
C ALA A 548 18.33 -11.45 6.42
N ARG A 549 18.78 -12.64 6.02
CA ARG A 549 20.09 -13.20 6.38
C ARG A 549 21.25 -12.72 5.51
N PHE A 550 20.99 -11.92 4.47
CA PHE A 550 22.09 -11.40 3.65
C PHE A 550 23.04 -10.55 4.51
N LYS A 551 24.32 -10.94 4.53
CA LYS A 551 25.36 -10.25 5.28
C LYS A 551 26.02 -9.22 4.37
N VAL A 552 25.97 -7.96 4.78
CA VAL A 552 26.63 -6.88 4.06
C VAL A 552 28.04 -6.72 4.64
N PRO A 553 29.12 -6.95 3.88
CA PRO A 553 30.47 -6.62 4.33
C PRO A 553 30.58 -5.13 4.62
N THR A 554 30.96 -4.79 5.85
CA THR A 554 31.08 -3.40 6.31
C THR A 554 32.51 -2.90 6.37
N GLN A 555 33.53 -3.76 6.26
CA GLN A 555 34.94 -3.35 6.36
C GLN A 555 35.52 -2.93 5.00
N PRO A 556 36.39 -1.90 4.95
CA PRO A 556 37.17 -1.58 3.76
C PRO A 556 38.10 -2.75 3.41
N ILE A 557 38.16 -3.13 2.13
CA ILE A 557 38.98 -4.28 1.68
C ILE A 557 40.47 -4.09 2.03
N GLY A 558 40.95 -2.83 2.01
CA GLY A 558 42.32 -2.48 2.38
C GLY A 558 42.65 -2.85 3.82
N ASP A 559 41.75 -2.63 4.77
CA ASP A 559 41.99 -2.92 6.19
C ASP A 559 41.95 -4.42 6.47
N THR A 560 41.12 -5.19 5.76
CA THR A 560 41.14 -6.66 5.87
C THR A 560 42.39 -7.28 5.26
N ALA A 561 42.90 -6.77 4.14
CA ALA A 561 44.14 -7.26 3.53
C ALA A 561 45.35 -6.87 4.38
N VAL A 562 45.38 -5.65 4.95
CA VAL A 562 46.41 -5.19 5.88
C VAL A 562 46.32 -5.93 7.22
N ALA A 563 45.14 -6.19 7.75
CA ALA A 563 44.96 -6.97 8.98
C ALA A 563 45.30 -8.46 8.79
N GLN A 564 44.96 -9.05 7.65
CA GLN A 564 45.38 -10.42 7.30
C GLN A 564 46.88 -10.49 7.05
N ALA A 565 47.48 -9.50 6.39
CA ALA A 565 48.94 -9.42 6.24
C ALA A 565 49.65 -9.19 7.58
N ALA A 566 49.09 -8.37 8.46
CA ALA A 566 49.61 -8.14 9.81
C ALA A 566 49.46 -9.38 10.71
N ALA A 567 48.38 -10.14 10.58
CA ALA A 567 48.17 -11.42 11.27
C ALA A 567 49.03 -12.56 10.70
N ALA A 568 49.46 -12.45 9.44
CA ALA A 568 50.36 -13.41 8.78
C ALA A 568 51.85 -13.13 9.04
N LEU A 569 52.20 -11.96 9.62
CA LEU A 569 53.57 -11.72 10.08
C LEU A 569 53.84 -12.59 11.31
N PRO A 570 54.92 -13.41 11.32
CA PRO A 570 55.26 -14.18 12.49
C PRO A 570 55.52 -13.22 13.66
N THR A 571 54.84 -13.44 14.78
CA THR A 571 55.12 -12.73 16.03
C THR A 571 56.55 -13.02 16.43
N VAL A 572 57.47 -12.11 16.09
CA VAL A 572 58.84 -12.15 16.59
C VAL A 572 58.73 -11.93 18.09
N ARG A 573 58.88 -13.02 18.85
CA ARG A 573 58.94 -13.01 20.32
C ARG A 573 60.32 -12.61 20.80
#